data_AF-A0A6J4IA08-F1
#
_entry.id   AF-A0A6J4IA08-F1
#
_cell.length_a   1.000
_cell.length_b   1.000
_cell.length_c   1.000
_cell.angle_alpha   90.00
_cell.angle_beta   90.00
_cell.angle_gamma   90.00
#
_symmetry.space_group_name_H-M   'P 1'
#
loop_
_entity.id
_entity.type
_entity.pdbx_description
1 polymer ?
#
loop_
_entity_poly.entity_id
_entity_poly.type
_entity_poly.pdbx_seq_one_letter_code
_entity_poly.pdbx_strand_id
1 'polypeptide(L)'
;MENVRRLLHPKWLIWHVVVLVLFVTFLRLGVWQWQSAVRTRSPQNMGYALQWPFFALFGVAVWIRICRDAVRPPKEFRPRPGRPARRPPPEPAAAPAPVTDEEDPELAAYNRYLAKLDEGAR
;
A
#
# COMPACT_ATOMS: atom_id res chain seq x y z
N MET A 1 -27.07 -13.20 9.95
CA MET A 1 -26.10 -14.33 9.98
C MET A 1 -25.49 -14.58 8.59
N GLU A 2 -26.24 -14.37 7.48
CA GLU A 2 -25.72 -14.40 6.09
C GLU A 2 -24.37 -13.70 5.89
N ASN A 3 -24.22 -12.47 6.39
CA ASN A 3 -23.03 -11.68 6.10
C ASN A 3 -21.75 -12.27 6.73
N VAL A 4 -21.86 -12.95 7.87
CA VAL A 4 -20.73 -13.64 8.52
C VAL A 4 -20.35 -14.90 7.74
N ARG A 5 -21.33 -15.62 7.17
CA ARG A 5 -21.07 -16.76 6.27
C ARG A 5 -20.31 -16.34 5.00
N ARG A 6 -20.48 -15.10 4.55
CA ARG A 6 -19.73 -14.53 3.42
C ARG A 6 -18.23 -14.41 3.69
N LEU A 7 -17.84 -14.15 4.95
CA LEU A 7 -16.44 -14.13 5.39
C LEU A 7 -15.85 -15.55 5.58
N LEU A 8 -16.69 -16.59 5.61
CA LEU A 8 -16.28 -17.99 5.66
C LEU A 8 -16.13 -18.62 4.27
N HIS A 9 -16.39 -17.87 3.20
CA HIS A 9 -16.19 -18.34 1.84
C HIS A 9 -14.70 -18.67 1.60
N PRO A 10 -14.33 -19.73 0.85
CA PRO A 10 -12.94 -20.17 0.69
C PRO A 10 -11.96 -19.06 0.30
N LYS A 11 -12.41 -18.09 -0.52
CA LYS A 11 -11.62 -16.90 -0.88
C LYS A 11 -11.22 -16.04 0.33
N TRP A 12 -12.13 -15.84 1.28
CA TRP A 12 -11.84 -15.09 2.51
C TRP A 12 -10.97 -15.89 3.47
N LEU A 13 -11.18 -17.21 3.56
CA LEU A 13 -10.33 -18.08 4.38
C LEU A 13 -8.86 -17.99 3.97
N ILE A 14 -8.58 -17.98 2.66
CA ILE A 14 -7.21 -17.79 2.14
C ILE A 14 -6.63 -16.47 2.65
N TRP A 15 -7.39 -15.38 2.58
CA TRP A 15 -6.91 -14.09 3.08
C TRP A 15 -6.70 -14.06 4.60
N HIS A 16 -7.55 -14.72 5.38
CA HIS A 16 -7.32 -14.89 6.82
C HIS A 16 -6.01 -15.62 7.10
N VAL A 17 -5.72 -16.70 6.36
CA VAL A 17 -4.46 -17.44 6.48
C VAL A 17 -3.27 -16.56 6.08
N VAL A 18 -3.36 -15.81 4.98
CA VAL A 18 -2.29 -14.88 4.55
C VAL A 18 -2.00 -13.85 5.64
N VAL A 19 -3.04 -13.22 6.21
CA VAL A 19 -2.88 -12.23 7.29
C VAL A 19 -2.27 -12.87 8.54
N LEU A 20 -2.69 -14.09 8.89
CA LEU A 20 -2.13 -14.83 10.02
C LEU A 20 -0.65 -15.16 9.80
N VAL A 21 -0.28 -15.64 8.61
CA VAL A 21 1.11 -15.94 8.26
C VAL A 21 1.97 -14.67 8.32
N LEU A 22 1.49 -13.56 7.76
CA LEU A 22 2.19 -12.27 7.83
C LEU A 22 2.36 -11.79 9.28
N PHE A 23 1.30 -11.89 10.08
CA PHE A 23 1.32 -11.52 11.50
C PHE A 23 2.39 -12.32 12.27
N VAL A 24 2.39 -13.65 12.15
CA VAL A 24 3.38 -14.52 12.79
C VAL A 24 4.80 -14.21 12.29
N THR A 25 4.95 -13.97 10.98
CA THR A 25 6.24 -13.62 10.38
C THR A 25 6.80 -12.32 10.96
N PHE A 26 5.99 -11.28 11.09
CA PHE A 26 6.42 -10.01 11.67
C PHE A 26 6.77 -10.14 13.16
N LEU A 27 6.01 -10.90 13.94
CA LEU A 27 6.36 -11.16 15.34
C LEU A 27 7.69 -11.92 15.46
N ARG A 28 7.89 -12.94 14.63
CA ARG A 28 9.15 -13.70 14.59
C ARG A 28 10.34 -12.79 14.23
N LEU A 29 10.18 -11.91 13.25
CA LEU A 29 11.19 -10.92 12.87
C LEU A 29 11.48 -9.95 14.02
N GLY A 30 10.45 -9.48 14.72
CA GLY A 30 10.59 -8.63 15.91
C GLY A 30 11.41 -9.30 17.02
N VAL A 31 11.10 -10.55 17.34
CA VAL A 31 11.85 -11.33 18.35
C VAL A 31 13.29 -11.56 17.93
N TRP A 32 13.53 -11.90 16.65
CA TRP A 32 14.88 -12.07 16.15
C TRP A 32 15.68 -10.75 16.19
N GLN A 33 15.04 -9.63 15.86
CA GLN A 33 15.67 -8.31 15.96
C GLN A 33 15.93 -7.90 17.40
N TRP A 34 15.05 -8.25 18.35
CA TRP A 34 15.30 -8.02 19.77
C TRP A 34 16.57 -8.73 20.24
N GLN A 35 16.70 -10.02 19.91
CA GLN A 35 17.90 -10.80 20.25
C GLN A 35 19.15 -10.22 19.58
N SER A 36 19.05 -9.81 18.32
CA SER A 36 20.14 -9.15 17.61
C SER A 36 20.51 -7.81 18.23
N ALA A 37 19.54 -7.01 18.67
CA ALA A 37 19.73 -5.71 19.32
C ALA A 37 20.47 -5.86 20.66
N VAL A 38 20.07 -6.84 21.49
CA VAL A 38 20.74 -7.14 22.76
C VAL A 38 22.20 -7.56 22.53
N ARG A 39 22.46 -8.38 21.49
CA ARG A 39 23.81 -8.85 21.16
C ARG A 39 24.73 -7.75 20.61
N THR A 40 24.21 -6.87 19.76
CA THR A 40 25.00 -5.80 19.11
C THR A 40 24.98 -4.47 19.85
N ARG A 41 24.14 -4.34 20.89
CA ARG A 41 23.82 -3.06 21.58
C ARG A 41 23.47 -1.92 20.61
N SER A 42 22.86 -2.27 19.47
CA SER A 42 22.47 -1.31 18.44
C SER A 42 21.09 -0.69 18.73
N PRO A 43 20.98 0.64 18.85
CA PRO A 43 19.69 1.32 19.00
C PRO A 43 18.78 1.16 17.77
N GLN A 44 19.34 1.06 16.57
CA GLN A 44 18.58 0.86 15.34
C GLN A 44 17.87 -0.49 15.33
N ASN A 45 18.58 -1.55 15.72
CA ASN A 45 18.00 -2.89 15.83
C ASN A 45 16.88 -2.94 16.88
N MET A 46 17.02 -2.18 17.98
CA MET A 46 15.97 -2.03 18.99
C MET A 46 14.72 -1.37 18.40
N GLY A 47 14.90 -0.32 17.60
CA GLY A 47 13.81 0.32 16.85
C GLY A 47 13.06 -0.67 15.98
N TYR A 48 13.79 -1.48 15.19
CA TYR A 48 13.18 -2.51 14.35
C TYR A 48 12.46 -3.59 15.16
N ALA A 49 13.03 -4.02 16.28
CA ALA A 49 12.41 -5.01 17.17
C ALA A 49 11.02 -4.58 17.66
N LEU A 50 10.81 -3.28 17.90
CA LEU A 50 9.51 -2.70 18.30
C LEU A 50 8.62 -2.34 17.10
N GLN A 51 9.22 -1.93 15.98
CA GLN A 51 8.51 -1.57 14.75
C GLN A 51 7.79 -2.76 14.13
N TRP A 52 8.39 -3.95 14.12
CA TRP A 52 7.78 -5.14 13.52
C TRP A 52 6.45 -5.55 14.19
N PRO A 53 6.36 -5.68 15.54
CA PRO A 53 5.09 -5.88 16.23
C PRO A 53 4.06 -4.79 15.95
N PHE A 54 4.47 -3.52 15.89
CA PHE A 54 3.56 -2.42 15.57
C PHE A 54 2.94 -2.58 14.18
N PHE A 55 3.75 -2.92 13.17
CA PHE A 55 3.24 -3.23 11.83
C PHE A 55 2.35 -4.46 11.78
N ALA A 56 2.65 -5.50 12.58
CA ALA A 56 1.81 -6.69 12.68
C ALA A 56 0.40 -6.32 13.19
N LEU A 57 0.32 -5.53 14.27
CA LEU A 57 -0.93 -5.06 14.84
C LEU A 57 -1.68 -4.12 13.88
N PHE A 58 -0.95 -3.20 13.24
CA PHE A 58 -1.54 -2.29 12.24
C PHE A 58 -2.15 -3.06 11.07
N GLY A 59 -1.45 -4.06 10.52
CA GLY A 59 -1.95 -4.91 9.45
C GLY A 59 -3.23 -5.66 9.85
N VAL A 60 -3.27 -6.21 11.07
CA VAL A 60 -4.48 -6.85 11.61
C VAL A 60 -5.63 -5.85 11.75
N ALA A 61 -5.37 -4.62 12.23
CA ALA A 61 -6.38 -3.58 12.35
C ALA A 61 -6.98 -3.18 11.00
N VAL A 62 -6.13 -3.01 9.97
CA VAL A 62 -6.56 -2.77 8.58
C VAL A 62 -7.37 -3.95 8.06
N TRP A 63 -6.94 -5.18 8.31
CA TRP A 63 -7.69 -6.36 7.91
C TRP A 63 -9.07 -6.43 8.56
N ILE A 64 -9.17 -6.18 9.87
CA ILE A 64 -10.45 -6.08 10.59
C ILE A 64 -11.35 -5.01 9.96
N ARG A 65 -10.78 -3.87 9.57
CA ARG A 65 -11.53 -2.81 8.88
C ARG A 65 -12.06 -3.28 7.53
N ILE A 66 -11.25 -3.95 6.72
CA ILE A 66 -11.66 -4.52 5.43
C ILE A 66 -12.79 -5.54 5.62
N CYS A 67 -12.67 -6.46 6.59
CA CYS A 67 -13.73 -7.41 6.94
C CYS A 67 -15.03 -6.71 7.33
N ARG A 68 -14.93 -5.66 8.16
CA ARG A 68 -16.09 -4.88 8.61
C ARG A 68 -16.77 -4.16 7.45
N ASP A 69 -16.00 -3.56 6.55
CA ASP A 69 -16.52 -2.83 5.40
C ASP A 69 -17.15 -3.78 4.37
N ALA A 70 -16.63 -5.00 4.21
CA ALA A 70 -17.21 -6.03 3.33
C ALA A 70 -18.56 -6.58 3.82
N VAL A 71 -18.84 -6.50 5.12
CA VAL A 71 -20.09 -6.94 5.75
C VAL A 71 -21.10 -5.80 5.90
N ARG A 72 -20.66 -4.54 5.81
CA ARG A 72 -21.56 -3.39 5.85
C ARG A 72 -22.40 -3.35 4.57
N PRO A 73 -23.74 -3.19 4.69
CA PRO A 73 -24.58 -3.00 3.52
C PRO A 73 -24.16 -1.71 2.79
N PRO A 74 -24.31 -1.64 1.45
CA PRO A 74 -24.08 -0.41 0.70
C PRO A 74 -24.84 0.71 1.37
N LYS A 75 -24.13 1.79 1.72
CA LYS A 75 -24.78 2.96 2.31
C LYS A 75 -25.70 3.51 1.23
N GLU A 76 -27.01 3.33 1.39
CA GLU A 76 -28.00 3.96 0.51
C GLU A 76 -27.62 5.44 0.39
N PHE A 77 -27.31 5.86 -0.82
CA PHE A 77 -27.09 7.25 -1.13
C PHE A 77 -28.43 7.95 -0.94
N ARG A 78 -28.74 8.38 0.29
CA ARG A 78 -29.78 9.39 0.48
C ARG A 78 -29.20 10.68 -0.06
N PRO A 79 -29.78 11.28 -1.12
CA PRO A 79 -29.42 12.63 -1.48
C PRO A 79 -29.65 13.48 -0.24
N ARG A 80 -28.59 14.10 0.29
CA ARG A 80 -28.76 15.15 1.29
C ARG A 80 -29.49 16.28 0.58
N PRO A 81 -30.70 16.68 0.99
CA PRO A 81 -31.33 17.86 0.41
C PRO A 81 -30.38 19.04 0.65
N GLY A 82 -29.98 19.72 -0.44
CA GLY A 82 -29.09 20.89 -0.38
C GLY A 82 -27.59 20.64 -0.51
N ARG A 83 -27.11 19.42 -0.81
CA ARG A 83 -25.70 19.28 -1.24
C ARG A 83 -25.61 19.67 -2.73
N PRO A 84 -24.93 20.77 -3.10
CA PRO A 84 -24.71 21.09 -4.50
C PRO A 84 -24.03 19.88 -5.17
N ALA A 85 -24.46 19.57 -6.39
CA ALA A 85 -23.88 18.52 -7.20
C ALA A 85 -22.36 18.63 -7.09
N ARG A 86 -21.70 17.52 -6.72
CA ARG A 86 -20.24 17.48 -6.67
C ARG A 86 -19.77 17.95 -8.05
N ARG A 87 -19.06 19.08 -8.10
CA ARG A 87 -18.42 19.57 -9.33
C ARG A 87 -17.75 18.35 -9.97
N PRO A 88 -17.90 18.10 -11.29
CA PRO A 88 -17.18 17.03 -11.95
C PRO A 88 -15.73 17.05 -11.45
N PRO A 89 -15.12 15.87 -11.17
CA PRO A 89 -13.69 15.82 -10.92
C PRO A 89 -13.01 16.73 -11.94
N PRO A 90 -12.09 17.63 -11.54
CA PRO A 90 -11.35 18.40 -12.52
C PRO A 90 -10.83 17.39 -13.54
N GLU A 91 -11.10 17.68 -14.81
CA GLU A 91 -10.52 16.94 -15.92
C GLU A 91 -9.02 16.78 -15.59
N PRO A 92 -8.44 15.57 -15.73
CA PRO A 92 -7.01 15.40 -15.49
C PRO A 92 -6.31 16.54 -16.22
N ALA A 93 -5.59 17.39 -15.48
CA ALA A 93 -4.88 18.50 -16.08
C ALA A 93 -4.14 17.96 -17.30
N ALA A 94 -4.35 18.59 -18.45
CA ALA A 94 -3.66 18.21 -19.68
C ALA A 94 -2.20 17.94 -19.31
N ALA A 95 -1.69 16.77 -19.72
CA ALA A 95 -0.30 16.41 -19.45
C ALA A 95 0.56 17.62 -19.84
N PRO A 96 1.55 18.01 -19.01
CA PRO A 96 2.43 19.11 -19.35
C PRO A 96 2.94 18.89 -20.77
N ALA A 97 2.92 19.96 -21.58
CA ALA A 97 3.40 19.89 -22.95
C ALA A 97 4.78 19.21 -22.95
N PRO A 98 5.07 18.33 -23.93
CA PRO A 98 6.36 17.68 -23.99
C PRO A 98 7.43 18.77 -23.99
N VAL A 99 8.34 18.71 -23.01
CA VAL A 99 9.50 19.60 -22.93
C VAL A 99 10.28 19.43 -24.22
N THR A 100 10.36 20.49 -25.00
CA THR A 100 11.06 20.48 -26.29
C THR A 100 12.57 20.44 -26.07
N ASP A 101 13.31 19.93 -27.05
CA ASP A 101 14.78 19.83 -26.97
C ASP A 101 15.46 21.20 -26.76
N GLU A 102 14.76 22.30 -27.09
CA GLU A 102 15.20 23.68 -26.93
C GLU A 102 14.98 24.20 -25.49
N GLU A 103 13.93 23.74 -24.81
CA GLU A 103 13.60 24.12 -23.44
C GLU A 103 14.48 23.42 -22.41
N ASP A 104 14.93 22.18 -22.69
CA ASP A 104 15.83 21.42 -21.82
C ASP A 104 16.84 20.59 -22.63
N PRO A 105 18.00 21.20 -22.98
CA PRO A 105 19.04 20.50 -23.75
C PRO A 105 19.71 19.37 -22.95
N GLU A 106 19.64 19.39 -21.62
CA GLU A 106 20.20 18.35 -20.75
C GLU A 106 19.34 17.08 -20.82
N LEU A 107 18.01 17.24 -20.72
CA LEU A 107 17.07 16.14 -20.88
C LEU A 107 17.15 15.51 -22.28
N ALA A 108 17.30 16.33 -23.33
CA ALA A 108 17.51 15.85 -24.69
C ALA A 108 18.81 15.04 -24.84
N ALA A 109 19.90 15.46 -24.19
CA ALA A 109 21.16 14.71 -24.17
C ALA A 109 21.01 13.36 -23.43
N TYR A 110 20.28 13.34 -22.32
CA TYR A 110 20.02 12.12 -21.56
C TYR A 110 19.16 11.12 -22.35
N ASN A 111 18.10 11.58 -23.00
CA ASN A 111 17.25 10.73 -23.84
C ASN A 111 18.03 10.12 -25.02
N ARG A 112 18.94 10.90 -25.65
CA ARG A 112 19.87 10.36 -26.67
C ARG A 112 20.82 9.30 -26.12
N TYR A 113 21.32 9.50 -24.90
CA TYR A 113 22.16 8.52 -24.22
C TYR A 113 21.39 7.22 -23.93
N LEU A 114 20.15 7.31 -23.44
CA LEU A 114 19.28 6.15 -23.23
C LEU A 114 18.99 5.40 -24.54
N ALA A 115 18.71 6.12 -25.63
CA ALA A 115 18.49 5.51 -26.94
C ALA A 115 19.72 4.72 -27.41
N LYS A 116 20.93 5.28 -27.23
CA LYS A 116 22.18 4.59 -27.55
C LYS A 116 22.40 3.32 -26.72
N LEU A 117 21.95 3.30 -25.46
CA LEU A 117 22.00 2.10 -24.62
C LEU A 117 20.99 1.04 -25.09
N ASP A 118 19.78 1.43 -25.48
CA ASP A 118 18.76 0.51 -26.00
C ASP A 118 19.20 -0.15 -27.33
N GLU A 119 19.82 0.64 -28.21
CA GLU A 119 20.40 0.13 -29.45
C GLU A 119 21.54 -0.87 -29.22
N GLY A 120 22.34 -0.69 -28.15
CA GLY A 120 23.40 -1.62 -27.76
C GLY A 120 22.94 -2.82 -26.94
N ALA A 121 21.67 -2.84 -26.49
CA ALA A 121 21.06 -3.92 -25.72
C ALA A 121 20.29 -4.93 -26.59
N ARG A 122 20.15 -4.66 -27.90
CA ARG A 122 19.64 -5.59 -28.92
C ARG A 122 20.76 -6.40 -29.56
#